data_AF-A0A927UN03-F1
#
_entry.id   AF-A0A927UN03-F1
#
_cell.length_a   1.000
_cell.length_b   1.000
_cell.length_c   1.000
_cell.angle_alpha   90.00
_cell.angle_beta   90.00
_cell.angle_gamma   90.00
#
_symmetry.space_group_name_H-M   'P 1'
#
loop_
_entity.id
_entity.type
_entity.pdbx_description
1 polymer ?
#
loop_
_entity_poly.entity_id
_entity_poly.type
_entity_poly.pdbx_seq_one_letter_code
_entity_poly.pdbx_strand_id
1 'polypeptide(L)' 'MEKNKYSISETTKEERIALIKSWIPDDEVMDGCDIDLWDMYADYINGTKEIAECNAAFKADYFTS' A
#
# COMPACT_ATOMS: atom_id res chain seq x y z
N MET A 1 12.84 -12.15 17.03
CA MET A 1 12.20 -12.24 15.71
C MET A 1 12.12 -10.83 15.18
N GLU A 2 12.54 -10.60 13.94
CA GLU A 2 12.45 -9.29 13.30
C GLU A 2 10.98 -9.01 12.99
N LYS A 3 10.47 -7.85 13.42
CA LYS A 3 9.09 -7.43 13.16
C LYS A 3 8.92 -7.25 11.64
N ASN A 4 8.01 -7.98 11.02
CA ASN A 4 7.63 -7.79 9.64
C ASN A 4 6.77 -6.52 9.53
N LYS A 5 7.42 -5.41 9.18
CA LYS A 5 6.80 -4.09 8.96
C LYS A 5 5.74 -4.06 7.86
N TYR A 6 5.56 -5.16 7.13
CA TYR A 6 4.57 -5.31 6.06
C TYR A 6 3.35 -6.15 6.47
N SER A 7 3.39 -6.78 7.65
CA SER A 7 2.32 -7.65 8.14
C SER A 7 1.27 -6.83 8.88
N ILE A 8 -0.01 -6.99 8.55
CA ILE A 8 -1.10 -6.32 9.29
C ILE A 8 -1.20 -6.79 10.74
N SER A 9 -0.74 -8.02 11.04
CA SER A 9 -0.77 -8.59 12.40
C SER A 9 0.33 -8.05 13.31
N GLU A 10 1.40 -7.50 12.74
CA GLU A 10 2.54 -6.97 13.49
C GLU A 10 2.64 -5.43 13.46
N THR A 11 1.75 -4.79 12.70
CA THR A 11 1.72 -3.33 12.50
C THR A 11 0.40 -2.71 12.93
N THR A 12 0.43 -1.44 13.32
CA THR A 12 -0.77 -0.62 13.51
C THR A 12 -1.19 0.06 12.20
N LYS A 13 -2.40 0.61 12.18
CA LYS A 13 -2.88 1.41 11.05
C LYS A 13 -1.96 2.62 10.78
N GLU A 14 -1.49 3.28 11.82
CA GLU A 14 -0.59 4.44 11.72
C GLU A 14 0.77 4.05 11.14
N GLU A 15 1.34 2.90 11.56
CA GLU A 15 2.59 2.37 11.01
C GLU A 15 2.44 2.07 9.51
N ARG A 16 1.30 1.52 9.09
CA ARG A 16 1.00 1.27 7.68
C ARG A 16 0.82 2.56 6.88
N ILE A 17 0.14 3.56 7.42
CA ILE A 17 -0.02 4.89 6.80
C ILE A 17 1.35 5.55 6.61
N ALA A 18 2.21 5.52 7.63
CA ALA A 18 3.56 6.08 7.54
C ALA A 18 4.42 5.35 6.50
N LEU A 19 4.27 4.03 6.39
CA LEU A 19 4.93 3.23 5.36
C LEU A 19 4.50 3.65 3.95
N ILE A 20 3.19 3.71 3.67
CA ILE A 20 2.69 4.13 2.35
C ILE A 20 3.11 5.56 2.04
N LYS A 21 3.04 6.46 3.01
CA LYS A 21 3.50 7.84 2.84
C LYS A 21 5.00 7.94 2.52
N SER A 22 5.83 7.04 3.08
CA SER A 22 7.27 7.00 2.76
C SER A 22 7.58 6.61 1.32
N TRP A 23 6.60 6.04 0.61
CA TRP A 23 6.73 5.67 -0.80
C TRP A 23 6.32 6.80 -1.74
N ILE A 24 5.58 7.78 -1.24
CA ILE A 24 5.20 8.97 -1.99
C ILE A 24 6.39 9.94 -1.92
N PRO A 25 6.98 10.35 -3.06
CA PRO A 25 8.07 11.34 -3.07
C PRO A 25 7.60 12.67 -2.46
N ASP A 26 8.42 13.29 -1.61
CA ASP A 26 8.10 14.59 -1.00
C ASP A 26 7.90 15.73 -2.03
N ASP A 27 8.41 15.56 -3.26
CA ASP A 27 8.46 16.56 -4.33
C ASP A 27 7.39 16.35 -5.43
N GLU A 28 6.62 15.26 -5.36
CA GLU A 28 5.56 14.98 -6.33
C GLU A 28 4.19 15.23 -5.72
N VAL A 29 3.62 16.39 -6.04
CA VAL A 29 2.18 16.46 -6.26
C VAL A 29 1.90 15.39 -7.31
N MET A 30 1.16 14.32 -6.98
CA MET A 30 0.71 13.31 -7.94
C MET A 30 -0.27 13.95 -8.94
N ASP A 31 0.23 14.86 -9.78
CA ASP A 31 -0.52 15.59 -10.80
C ASP A 31 -0.51 14.73 -12.06
N GLY A 32 -1.28 13.64 -12.06
CA GLY A 32 -1.56 12.87 -13.27
C GLY A 32 -1.46 11.34 -13.22
N CYS A 33 -1.32 10.71 -12.04
CA CYS A 33 -1.59 9.27 -11.93
C CYS A 33 -3.03 9.07 -11.47
N ASP A 34 -3.90 8.56 -12.35
CA ASP A 34 -5.29 8.19 -12.04
C ASP A 34 -5.41 7.08 -10.97
N ILE A 35 -4.29 6.51 -10.51
CA ILE A 35 -4.23 5.49 -9.47
C ILE A 35 -3.58 6.10 -8.23
N ASP A 36 -4.40 6.41 -7.22
CA ASP A 36 -3.92 6.85 -5.91
C ASP A 36 -3.37 5.65 -5.14
N LEU A 37 -2.14 5.75 -4.64
CA LEU A 37 -1.54 4.76 -3.74
C LEU A 37 -2.41 4.55 -2.49
N TRP A 38 -3.15 5.57 -2.05
CA TRP A 38 -4.11 5.44 -0.95
C TRP A 38 -5.23 4.44 -1.27
N ASP A 39 -5.74 4.45 -2.50
CA ASP A 39 -6.79 3.53 -2.94
C ASP A 39 -6.24 2.11 -3.14
N MET A 40 -5.06 1.99 -3.75
CA MET A 40 -4.40 0.70 -3.97
C MET A 40 -4.13 -0.04 -2.66
N TYR A 41 -3.75 0.68 -1.60
CA TYR A 41 -3.42 0.11 -0.31
C TYR A 41 -4.47 0.38 0.77
N ALA A 42 -5.68 0.83 0.42
CA ALA A 42 -6.76 1.10 1.39
C ALA A 42 -7.09 -0.14 2.25
N ASP A 43 -7.19 -1.31 1.61
CA ASP A 43 -7.45 -2.59 2.30
C ASP A 43 -6.31 -2.95 3.26
N TYR A 44 -5.06 -2.70 2.86
CA TYR A 44 -3.89 -2.93 3.72
C TYR A 44 -3.86 -1.97 4.91
N ILE A 45 -4.09 -0.67 4.68
CA ILE A 45 -4.16 0.34 5.74
C ILE A 45 -5.26 -0.02 6.75
N ASN A 46 -6.44 -0.42 6.27
CA ASN A 46 -7.55 -0.85 7.11
C ASN A 46 -7.33 -2.19 7.82
N GLY A 47 -6.29 -2.95 7.43
CA GLY A 47 -6.00 -4.26 8.02
C GLY A 47 -6.96 -5.35 7.55
N THR A 48 -7.56 -5.18 6.36
CA THR A 48 -8.48 -6.14 5.74
C THR A 48 -7.72 -7.16 4.91
N LYS A 49 -6.62 -6.76 4.27
CA LYS A 49 -5.77 -7.61 3.42
C LYS A 49 -4.29 -7.37 3.70
N GLU A 50 -3.47 -8.36 3.44
CA GLU A 50 -2.01 -8.22 3.51
C GLU A 50 -1.48 -7.41 2.32
N ILE A 51 -0.33 -6.77 2.49
CA ILE A 51 0.28 -5.97 1.41
C ILE A 51 0.57 -6.81 0.15
N ALA A 52 0.87 -8.09 0.34
CA ALA A 52 1.12 -9.04 -0.74
C ALA A 52 -0.14 -9.28 -1.58
N GLU A 53 -1.32 -9.28 -0.96
CA GLU A 53 -2.60 -9.43 -1.66
C GLU A 53 -2.95 -8.17 -2.44
N CYS A 54 -2.71 -6.98 -1.87
CA CYS A 54 -2.83 -5.70 -2.58
C CYS A 54 -1.90 -5.65 -3.81
N ASN A 55 -0.64 -6.07 -3.65
CA ASN A 55 0.32 -6.13 -4.75
C ASN A 55 -0.10 -7.12 -5.85
N ALA A 56 -0.65 -8.27 -5.46
CA ALA A 56 -1.15 -9.26 -6.40
C ALA A 56 -2.36 -8.75 -7.18
N ALA A 57 -3.29 -8.04 -6.52
CA ALA A 57 -4.47 -7.46 -7.15
C ALA A 57 -4.09 -6.45 -8.24
N PHE A 58 -3.16 -5.54 -7.94
CA PHE A 58 -2.67 -4.57 -8.93
C PHE A 58 -1.94 -5.24 -10.10
N LYS A 59 -1.10 -6.23 -9.80
CA LYS A 59 -0.37 -6.96 -10.86
C LYS A 59 -1.32 -7.75 -11.77
N ALA A 60 -2.42 -8.26 -11.24
CA ALA A 60 -3.43 -8.93 -12.05
C ALA A 60 -4.05 -7.98 -13.07
N ASP A 61 -4.47 -6.79 -12.64
CA ASP A 61 -5.09 -5.78 -13.52
C ASP A 61 -4.14 -5.31 -14.64
N TYR A 62 -2.84 -5.18 -14.35
CA TYR A 62 -1.85 -4.77 -15.36
C TYR A 62 -1.62 -5.81 -16.47
N PHE A 63 -1.81 -7.11 -16.20
CA PHE A 63 -1.53 -8.18 -17.16
C PHE A 63 -2.75 -8.67 -17.96
N THR A 64 -3.96 -8.21 -17.62
CA THR A 64 -5.19 -8.56 -18.34
C THR A 64 -5.57 -7.61 -19.49
N SER A 65 -4.68 -6.69 -19.88
CA SER A 65 -4.85 -5.82 -21.07
C SER A 65 -4.01 -6.27 -22.25
#